data_AF-A0A1B9GHS4-F1
#
_entry.id   AF-A0A1B9GHS4-F1
#
_cell.length_a   1.000
_cell.length_b   1.000
_cell.length_c   1.000
_cell.angle_alpha   90.00
_cell.angle_beta   90.00
_cell.angle_gamma   90.00
#
_symmetry.space_group_name_H-M   'P 1'
#
loop_
_entity.id
_entity.type
_entity.pdbx_description
1 polymer ?
#
loop_
_entity_poly.entity_id
_entity_poly.type
_entity_poly.pdbx_seq_one_letter_code
_entity_poly.pdbx_strand_id
1 'polypeptide(L)'
;MTTIPSRLAKLSSTCSSWDDARRRSVAAYRQWYRSAPDIVQLYTLNVSPSLVRLKIRQDFERNRDTITDLGVMDVMLHKNQQEYQETMNAWKQEPHVMQWFKRYDDPAPPKTFLDKFYAGRDDPAQVSSF
;
A
#
# COMPACT_ATOMS: atom_id res chain seq x y z
N MET A 1 23.52 26.33 4.24
CA MET A 1 22.23 26.27 4.96
C MET A 1 21.86 24.80 5.11
N THR A 2 21.86 24.24 6.32
CA THR A 2 21.53 22.82 6.55
C THR A 2 20.04 22.69 6.88
N THR A 3 19.30 21.90 6.11
CA THR A 3 17.87 21.65 6.33
C THR A 3 17.68 20.41 7.22
N ILE A 4 16.79 20.51 8.22
CA ILE A 4 16.47 19.42 9.15
C ILE A 4 15.44 18.50 8.48
N PRO A 5 15.60 17.16 8.52
CA PRO A 5 14.65 16.24 7.92
C PRO A 5 13.32 16.21 8.68
N SER A 6 12.24 15.86 7.97
CA SER A 6 10.91 15.72 8.55
C SER A 6 10.82 14.52 9.50
N ARG A 7 9.81 14.55 10.39
CA ARG A 7 9.53 13.47 11.34
C ARG A 7 9.42 12.12 10.60
N LEU A 8 10.08 11.09 11.14
CA LEU A 8 10.12 9.71 10.59
C LEU A 8 10.82 9.57 9.23
N ALA A 9 11.57 10.57 8.78
CA ALA A 9 12.41 10.43 7.59
C ALA A 9 13.49 9.37 7.82
N LYS A 10 13.76 8.55 6.80
CA LYS A 10 14.88 7.61 6.77
C LYS A 10 15.70 7.86 5.50
N LEU A 11 17.01 7.71 5.62
CA LEU A 11 17.91 7.78 4.47
C LEU A 11 17.60 6.62 3.51
N SER A 12 17.51 6.90 2.21
CA SER A 12 17.47 5.85 1.20
C SER A 12 18.78 5.06 1.24
N SER A 13 18.68 3.75 1.31
CA SER A 13 19.83 2.86 1.32
C SER A 13 19.47 1.60 0.57
N THR A 14 20.47 1.03 -0.10
CA THR A 14 20.32 -0.23 -0.83
C THR A 14 20.54 -1.41 0.12
N CYS A 15 19.90 -2.53 -0.18
CA CYS A 15 20.14 -3.79 0.49
C CYS A 15 21.33 -4.49 -0.18
N SER A 16 22.25 -5.02 0.63
CA SER A 16 23.40 -5.80 0.14
C SER A 16 23.11 -7.30 0.05
N SER A 17 22.07 -7.78 0.75
CA SER A 17 21.70 -9.20 0.84
C SER A 17 20.21 -9.35 1.15
N TRP A 18 19.64 -10.50 0.76
CA TRP A 18 18.27 -10.90 1.07
C TRP A 18 17.97 -10.98 2.57
N ASP A 19 18.98 -11.31 3.39
CA ASP A 19 18.80 -11.31 4.85
C ASP A 19 18.63 -9.89 5.41
N ASP A 20 19.31 -8.91 4.83
CA ASP A 20 19.13 -7.50 5.20
C ASP A 20 17.76 -6.99 4.76
N ALA A 21 17.36 -7.32 3.53
CA ALA A 21 16.03 -7.01 3.02
C ALA A 21 14.92 -7.62 3.89
N ARG A 22 15.07 -8.90 4.31
CA ARG A 22 14.15 -9.56 5.24
C ARG A 22 14.10 -8.87 6.60
N ARG A 23 15.25 -8.51 7.17
CA ARG A 23 15.28 -7.79 8.45
C ARG A 23 14.55 -6.44 8.36
N ARG A 24 14.78 -5.69 7.28
CA ARG A 24 14.14 -4.39 7.03
C ARG A 24 12.64 -4.51 6.76
N SER A 25 12.21 -5.48 5.97
CA SER A 25 10.78 -5.71 5.68
C SER A 25 10.00 -6.11 6.93
N VAL A 26 10.56 -7.00 7.76
CA VAL A 26 9.94 -7.39 9.05
C VAL A 26 9.91 -6.20 10.03
N ALA A 27 10.95 -5.37 10.05
CA ALA A 27 10.97 -4.15 10.87
C ALA A 27 9.89 -3.16 10.42
N ALA A 28 9.74 -2.94 9.10
CA ALA A 28 8.70 -2.10 8.53
C ALA A 28 7.30 -2.65 8.87
N TYR A 29 7.07 -3.95 8.70
CA TYR A 29 5.80 -4.59 9.06
C TYR A 29 5.44 -4.39 10.54
N ARG A 30 6.42 -4.56 11.45
CA ARG A 30 6.22 -4.33 12.88
C ARG A 30 5.87 -2.88 13.21
N GLN A 31 6.48 -1.90 12.51
CA GLN A 31 6.17 -0.48 12.69
C GLN A 31 4.72 -0.20 12.30
N TRP A 32 4.29 -0.65 11.12
CA TRP A 32 2.91 -0.55 10.66
C TRP A 32 1.90 -1.23 11.58
N TYR A 33 2.21 -2.44 12.06
CA TYR A 33 1.31 -3.20 12.93
C TYR A 33 1.05 -2.49 14.27
N ARG A 34 2.08 -1.87 14.84
CA ARG A 34 2.01 -1.13 16.10
C ARG A 34 1.26 0.19 15.95
N SER A 35 1.43 0.86 14.82
CA SER A 35 0.83 2.17 14.56
C SER A 35 -0.63 2.10 14.12
N ALA A 36 -1.19 0.91 13.90
CA ALA A 36 -2.58 0.74 13.45
C ALA A 36 -3.65 1.44 14.33
N PRO A 37 -3.58 1.39 15.68
CA PRO A 37 -4.51 2.14 16.54
C PRO A 37 -4.38 3.65 16.34
N ASP A 38 -3.14 4.15 16.22
CA ASP A 38 -2.86 5.57 16.01
C ASP A 38 -3.43 6.06 14.67
N ILE A 39 -3.36 5.25 13.61
CA ILE A 39 -3.96 5.57 12.30
C ILE A 39 -5.48 5.73 12.43
N VAL A 40 -6.15 4.79 13.11
CA VAL A 40 -7.61 4.86 13.30
C VAL A 40 -8.00 6.12 14.05
N GLN A 41 -7.24 6.48 15.10
CA GLN A 41 -7.49 7.68 15.89
C GLN A 41 -7.20 8.97 15.11
N LEU A 42 -6.07 9.03 14.40
CA LEU A 42 -5.61 10.21 13.68
C LEU A 42 -6.52 10.57 12.50
N TYR A 43 -7.09 9.56 11.84
CA TYR A 43 -8.00 9.73 10.71
C TYR A 43 -9.47 9.55 11.06
N THR A 44 -9.81 9.36 12.34
CA THR A 44 -11.17 9.11 12.82
C THR A 44 -11.92 8.06 11.98
N LEU A 45 -11.25 6.94 11.67
CA LEU A 45 -11.78 5.94 10.75
C LEU A 45 -12.93 5.16 11.37
N ASN A 46 -13.95 4.85 10.55
CA ASN A 46 -15.07 3.98 10.93
C ASN A 46 -14.73 2.48 10.91
N VAL A 47 -13.45 2.11 11.01
CA VAL A 47 -12.95 0.73 10.96
C VAL A 47 -12.12 0.38 12.18
N SER A 48 -12.17 -0.88 12.59
CA SER A 48 -11.41 -1.35 13.75
C SER A 48 -9.89 -1.41 13.46
N PRO A 49 -9.03 -1.17 14.46
CA PRO A 49 -7.57 -1.34 14.30
C PRO A 49 -7.16 -2.75 13.86
N SER A 50 -7.97 -3.76 14.20
CA SER A 50 -7.76 -5.15 13.76
C SER A 50 -7.91 -5.30 12.25
N LEU A 51 -8.88 -4.60 11.64
CA LEU A 51 -9.11 -4.61 10.20
C LEU A 51 -7.95 -3.90 9.47
N VAL A 52 -7.47 -2.77 10.01
CA VAL A 52 -6.27 -2.09 9.51
C VAL A 52 -5.06 -3.03 9.51
N ARG A 53 -4.82 -3.76 10.60
CA ARG A 53 -3.72 -4.75 10.70
C ARG A 53 -3.86 -5.88 9.68
N LEU A 54 -5.07 -6.38 9.47
CA LEU A 54 -5.34 -7.40 8.47
C LEU A 54 -5.01 -6.88 7.07
N LYS A 55 -5.39 -5.63 6.77
CA LYS A 55 -5.12 -5.01 5.48
C LYS A 55 -3.63 -4.80 5.23
N ILE A 56 -2.91 -4.26 6.22
CA ILE A 56 -1.45 -4.16 6.18
C ILE A 56 -0.83 -5.53 5.88
N ARG A 57 -1.27 -6.59 6.57
CA ARG A 57 -0.77 -7.95 6.29
C ARG A 57 -1.06 -8.38 4.86
N GLN A 58 -2.27 -8.17 4.36
CA GLN A 58 -2.63 -8.51 2.98
C GLN A 58 -1.74 -7.82 1.95
N ASP A 59 -1.40 -6.55 2.16
CA ASP A 59 -0.56 -5.79 1.22
C ASP A 59 0.92 -6.23 1.27
N PHE A 60 1.44 -6.61 2.44
CA PHE A 60 2.77 -7.22 2.55
C PHE A 60 2.84 -8.61 1.90
N GLU A 61 1.79 -9.43 2.04
CA GLU A 61 1.73 -10.77 1.43
C GLU A 61 1.53 -10.71 -0.09
N ARG A 62 0.83 -9.70 -0.61
CA ARG A 62 0.60 -9.51 -2.07
C ARG A 62 1.89 -9.54 -2.89
N ASN A 63 2.96 -9.00 -2.34
CA ASN A 63 4.24 -8.85 -3.03
C ASN A 63 5.28 -9.92 -2.65
N ARG A 64 4.90 -10.91 -1.83
CA ARG A 64 5.82 -11.89 -1.26
C ARG A 64 6.49 -12.76 -2.32
N ASP A 65 5.71 -13.26 -3.27
CA ASP A 65 6.18 -14.25 -4.24
C ASP A 65 6.58 -13.63 -5.59
N THR A 66 6.13 -12.40 -5.86
CA THR A 66 6.36 -11.71 -7.14
C THR A 66 7.73 -11.05 -7.21
N ILE A 67 8.33 -10.68 -6.07
CA ILE A 67 9.59 -9.94 -6.03
C ILE A 67 10.76 -10.93 -5.96
N THR A 68 11.49 -11.04 -7.06
CA THR A 68 12.69 -11.89 -7.18
C THR A 68 13.98 -11.10 -7.23
N ASP A 69 13.93 -9.80 -7.55
CA ASP A 69 15.09 -8.92 -7.65
C ASP A 69 15.24 -8.03 -6.39
N LEU A 70 16.48 -7.86 -5.95
CA LEU A 70 16.84 -7.08 -4.78
C LEU A 70 16.67 -5.57 -5.04
N GLY A 71 16.91 -5.10 -6.27
CA GLY A 71 16.70 -3.70 -6.64
C GLY A 71 15.22 -3.29 -6.53
N VAL A 72 14.32 -4.18 -6.96
CA VAL A 72 12.87 -3.99 -6.79
C VAL A 72 12.48 -3.96 -5.31
N MET A 73 13.07 -4.82 -4.49
CA MET A 73 12.84 -4.84 -3.05
C MET A 73 13.24 -3.51 -2.37
N ASP A 74 14.37 -2.92 -2.77
CA ASP A 74 14.81 -1.62 -2.25
C ASP A 74 13.81 -0.51 -2.58
N VAL A 75 13.32 -0.47 -3.82
CA VAL A 75 12.30 0.49 -4.23
C VAL A 75 11.01 0.29 -3.43
N MET A 76 10.59 -0.96 -3.21
CA MET A 76 9.39 -1.27 -2.44
C MET A 76 9.52 -0.86 -0.96
N LEU A 77 10.67 -1.13 -0.33
CA LEU A 77 10.94 -0.69 1.04
C LEU A 77 10.99 0.85 1.14
N HIS A 78 11.56 1.51 0.14
CA HIS A 78 11.59 2.97 0.09
C HIS A 78 10.18 3.56 -0.03
N LYS A 79 9.36 3.05 -0.95
CA LYS A 79 7.95 3.45 -1.10
C LYS A 79 7.15 3.16 0.17
N ASN A 80 7.37 2.02 0.82
CA ASN A 80 6.73 1.69 2.09
C ASN A 80 7.04 2.73 3.18
N GLN A 81 8.29 3.19 3.25
CA GLN A 81 8.68 4.21 4.21
C GLN A 81 8.07 5.58 3.91
N GLN A 82 7.99 5.97 2.63
CA GLN A 82 7.30 7.20 2.22
C GLN A 82 5.82 7.16 2.61
N GLU A 83 5.13 6.07 2.28
CA GLU A 83 3.73 5.84 2.64
C GLU A 83 3.49 5.91 4.16
N TYR A 84 4.40 5.34 4.95
CA TYR A 84 4.34 5.37 6.41
C TYR A 84 4.50 6.79 6.94
N GLN A 85 5.46 7.54 6.38
CA GLN A 85 5.72 8.92 6.77
C GLN A 85 4.54 9.83 6.46
N GLU A 86 3.97 9.71 5.26
CA GLU A 86 2.79 10.46 4.83
C GLU A 86 1.57 10.20 5.72
N THR A 87 1.39 8.94 6.15
CA THR A 87 0.28 8.52 7.01
C THR A 87 0.47 9.03 8.45
N MET A 88 1.64 8.82 9.04
CA MET A 88 1.87 9.17 10.45
C MET A 88 1.99 10.67 10.69
N ASN A 89 2.46 11.42 9.69
CA ASN A 89 2.56 12.87 9.77
C ASN A 89 1.28 13.59 9.34
N ALA A 90 0.18 12.86 9.10
CA ALA A 90 -1.09 13.42 8.66
C ALA A 90 -0.99 14.24 7.36
N TRP A 91 -0.10 13.84 6.43
CA TRP A 91 -0.02 14.46 5.10
C TRP A 91 -1.11 13.93 4.18
N LYS A 92 -1.54 12.68 4.39
CA LYS A 92 -2.74 12.12 3.79
C LYS A 92 -4.00 12.64 4.47
N GLN A 93 -5.11 12.55 3.74
CA GLN A 93 -6.47 12.71 4.28
C GLN A 93 -7.19 11.37 4.36
N GLU A 94 -8.29 11.30 5.12
CA GLU A 94 -9.12 10.11 5.30
C GLU A 94 -9.44 9.36 3.98
N PRO A 95 -9.82 10.01 2.85
CA PRO A 95 -10.14 9.30 1.61
C PRO A 95 -8.99 8.43 1.07
N HIS A 96 -7.74 8.87 1.27
CA HIS A 96 -6.54 8.16 0.82
C HIS A 96 -6.33 6.88 1.63
N VAL A 97 -6.60 6.93 2.93
CA VAL A 97 -6.51 5.78 3.83
C VAL A 97 -7.68 4.82 3.58
N MET A 98 -8.88 5.37 3.36
CA MET A 98 -10.07 4.59 3.01
C MET A 98 -9.94 3.88 1.66
N GLN A 99 -9.13 4.41 0.74
CA GLN A 99 -8.82 3.75 -0.53
C GLN A 99 -8.10 2.41 -0.34
N TRP A 100 -7.38 2.19 0.77
CA TRP A 100 -6.82 0.87 1.07
C TRP A 100 -7.91 -0.19 1.20
N PHE A 101 -9.05 0.16 1.80
CA PHE A 101 -10.16 -0.77 2.03
C PHE A 101 -11.09 -0.93 0.84
N LYS A 102 -11.01 -0.06 -0.18
CA LYS A 102 -11.74 -0.28 -1.43
C LYS A 102 -11.24 -1.58 -2.04
N ARG A 103 -12.17 -2.48 -2.38
CA ARG A 103 -11.84 -3.50 -3.38
C ARG A 103 -11.45 -2.72 -4.63
N TYR A 104 -10.27 -3.01 -5.18
CA TYR A 104 -9.83 -2.45 -6.46
C TYR A 104 -10.83 -2.73 -7.61
N ASP A 105 -11.77 -3.62 -7.33
CA ASP A 105 -12.73 -4.29 -8.17
C ASP A 105 -14.15 -4.13 -7.58
N ASP A 106 -14.61 -2.92 -7.24
CA ASP A 106 -16.05 -2.69 -6.94
C ASP A 106 -16.68 -1.79 -8.00
N PRO A 107 -17.63 -2.32 -8.81
CA PRO A 107 -18.14 -3.70 -8.81
C PRO A 107 -17.11 -4.73 -9.32
N ALA A 108 -17.19 -5.95 -8.80
CA ALA A 108 -16.29 -7.06 -9.16
C ALA A 108 -16.19 -7.21 -10.69
N PRO A 109 -14.99 -7.32 -11.27
CA PRO A 109 -14.86 -7.49 -12.70
C PRO A 109 -15.62 -8.77 -13.08
N PRO A 110 -16.41 -8.72 -14.16
CA PRO A 110 -17.15 -9.88 -14.63
C PRO A 110 -16.17 -11.04 -14.85
N LYS A 111 -16.41 -12.17 -14.18
CA LYS A 111 -15.48 -13.30 -14.17
C LYS A 111 -15.67 -14.18 -15.40
N THR A 112 -16.92 -14.37 -15.83
CA THR A 112 -17.24 -15.22 -16.97
C THR A 112 -17.22 -14.41 -18.26
N PHE A 113 -16.99 -15.11 -19.38
CA PHE A 113 -17.08 -14.51 -20.71
C PHE A 113 -18.46 -13.88 -20.96
N LEU A 114 -19.52 -14.52 -20.47
CA LEU A 114 -20.90 -14.09 -20.68
C LEU A 114 -21.22 -12.83 -19.86
N ASP A 115 -20.74 -12.75 -18.62
CA ASP A 115 -20.83 -11.52 -17.82
C ASP A 115 -20.04 -10.35 -18.47
N LYS A 116 -18.87 -10.63 -19.05
CA LYS A 116 -18.06 -9.63 -19.78
C LYS A 116 -18.78 -9.15 -21.04
N PHE A 117 -19.37 -10.08 -21.78
CA PHE A 117 -20.16 -9.82 -22.98
C PHE A 117 -21.37 -8.93 -22.68
N TYR A 118 -22.14 -9.25 -21.63
CA TYR A 118 -23.26 -8.41 -21.20
C TYR A 118 -22.84 -7.06 -20.60
N ALA A 119 -21.64 -6.96 -20.03
CA ALA A 119 -21.10 -5.70 -19.52
C ALA A 119 -20.58 -4.75 -20.62
N GLY A 120 -20.55 -5.18 -21.89
CA GLY A 120 -20.27 -4.32 -23.06
C GLY A 120 -18.84 -3.73 -23.13
N ARG A 121 -17.93 -4.14 -22.26
CA ARG A 121 -16.61 -3.48 -22.07
C ARG A 121 -15.58 -3.73 -23.18
N ASP A 122 -15.90 -4.56 -24.18
CA ASP A 122 -15.00 -4.94 -25.26
C ASP A 122 -15.45 -4.45 -26.65
N ASP A 123 -16.37 -3.47 -26.76
CA ASP A 123 -16.76 -2.91 -28.05
C ASP A 123 -15.79 -1.77 -28.48
N PRO A 124 -14.91 -1.98 -29.48
CA PRO A 124 -13.93 -0.98 -29.89
C PRO A 124 -14.56 0.31 -30.46
N ALA A 125 -15.87 0.35 -30.70
CA ALA A 125 -16.60 1.55 -31.11
C ALA A 125 -16.95 2.51 -29.95
N GLN A 126 -16.90 2.07 -28.68
CA GLN A 126 -17.24 2.91 -27.51
C GLN A 126 -16.04 3.42 -26.72
N VAL A 127 -14.83 2.93 -26.99
CA VAL A 127 -13.61 3.31 -26.24
C VAL A 127 -13.00 4.64 -26.72
N SER A 128 -13.56 5.29 -27.74
CA SER A 128 -13.10 6.60 -28.24
C SER A 128 -13.96 7.79 -27.79
N SER A 129 -14.63 7.69 -26.64
CA SER A 129 -15.24 8.85 -25.99
C SER A 129 -14.77 8.93 -24.54
N PHE A 130 -13.89 9.93 -24.32
CA PHE A 130 -13.22 10.38 -23.10
C PHE A 130 -11.83 9.79 -22.82
#